data_AF-A0A645II58-F1
#
_entry.id   AF-A0A645II58-F1
#
_cell.length_a   1.000
_cell.length_b   1.000
_cell.length_c   1.000
_cell.angle_alpha   90.00
_cell.angle_beta   90.00
_cell.angle_gamma   90.00
#
_symmetry.space_group_name_H-M   'P 1'
#
loop_
_entity.id
_entity.type
_entity.pdbx_description
1 polymer ?
#
loop_
_entity_poly.entity_id
_entity_poly.type
_entity_poly.pdbx_seq_one_letter_code
_entity_poly.pdbx_strand_id
1 'polypeptide(L)'
;MDVVPYFAERVFVLHHGKLEADGSPEEIFNDPELLRKAHLKLPRVAEVFEMLQQEGIDVDIQITAETARDEILRIIGSVHQKAGMK
;
A
#
# COMPACT_ATOMS: atom_id res chain seq x y z
N MET A 1 -2.13 -5.02 11.56
CA MET A 1 -2.22 -3.87 10.64
C MET A 1 -3.21 -4.13 9.52
N ASP A 2 -3.36 -5.38 9.09
CA ASP A 2 -4.14 -5.75 7.91
C ASP A 2 -5.64 -5.49 7.99
N VAL A 3 -6.22 -5.43 9.20
CA VAL A 3 -7.65 -5.14 9.37
C VAL A 3 -7.98 -3.64 9.34
N VAL A 4 -7.00 -2.76 9.58
CA VAL A 4 -7.25 -1.31 9.69
C VAL A 4 -7.83 -0.74 8.39
N PRO A 5 -7.30 -1.06 7.20
CA PRO A 5 -7.88 -0.60 5.92
C PRO A 5 -9.33 -1.02 5.68
N TYR A 6 -9.81 -2.08 6.33
CA TYR A 6 -11.16 -2.61 6.11
C TYR A 6 -12.23 -1.97 7.00
N PHE A 7 -11.83 -1.45 8.17
CA PHE A 7 -12.79 -1.05 9.19
C PHE A 7 -12.63 0.40 9.65
N ALA A 8 -11.47 1.01 9.45
CA ALA A 8 -11.23 2.38 9.88
C ALA A 8 -11.57 3.34 8.74
N GLU A 9 -12.29 4.40 9.06
CA GLU A 9 -12.46 5.56 8.17
C GLU A 9 -11.37 6.62 8.41
N ARG A 10 -10.77 6.59 9.61
CA ARG A 10 -9.76 7.55 10.06
C ARG A 10 -8.77 6.85 10.99
N VAL A 11 -7.49 7.19 10.84
CA VAL A 11 -6.37 6.60 11.54
C VAL A 11 -5.53 7.70 12.17
N PHE A 12 -5.24 7.56 13.46
CA PHE A 12 -4.34 8.44 14.19
C PHE A 12 -3.06 7.67 14.51
N VAL A 13 -1.91 8.22 14.12
CA VAL A 13 -0.59 7.67 14.45
C VAL A 13 -0.04 8.42 15.66
N LEU A 14 0.18 7.69 16.75
CA LEU A 14 0.76 8.21 17.98
C LEU A 14 2.20 7.73 18.11
N HIS A 15 3.13 8.65 18.35
CA HIS A 15 4.53 8.34 18.58
C HIS A 15 5.05 9.12 19.79
N HIS A 16 5.62 8.42 20.77
CA HIS A 16 6.10 9.00 22.04
C HIS A 16 5.08 9.92 22.75
N GLY A 17 3.81 9.52 22.77
CA GLY A 17 2.73 10.28 23.44
C GLY A 17 2.28 11.53 22.69
N LYS A 18 2.72 11.74 21.44
CA LYS A 18 2.30 12.83 20.57
C LYS A 18 1.57 12.29 19.35
N LEU A 19 0.63 13.07 18.84
CA LEU A 19 -0.01 12.81 17.56
C LEU A 19 1.00 13.16 16.44
N GLU A 20 1.42 12.14 15.69
CA GLU A 20 2.38 12.28 14.59
C GLU A 20 1.64 12.46 13.25
N ALA A 21 0.52 11.76 13.06
CA ALA A 21 -0.32 11.88 11.86
C ALA A 21 -1.78 11.56 12.14
N ASP A 22 -2.65 12.09 11.27
CA ASP A 22 -4.10 11.97 11.33
C ASP A 22 -4.63 12.06 9.89
N GLY A 23 -5.29 11.00 9.42
CA GLY A 23 -5.80 10.90 8.06
C GLY A 23 -6.62 9.65 7.82
N SER A 24 -7.00 9.41 6.57
CA SER A 24 -7.63 8.15 6.16
C SER A 24 -6.62 6.99 6.18
N PRO A 25 -7.06 5.72 6.17
CA PRO A 25 -6.15 4.59 5.98
C PRO A 25 -5.26 4.75 4.75
N GLU A 26 -5.82 5.19 3.62
CA GLU A 26 -5.10 5.40 2.38
C GLU A 26 -3.99 6.45 2.55
N GLU A 27 -4.26 7.56 3.22
CA GLU A 27 -3.26 8.60 3.47
C GLU A 27 -2.15 8.09 4.40
N ILE A 28 -2.49 7.40 5.48
CA ILE A 28 -1.52 6.91 6.47
C ILE A 28 -0.65 5.78 5.93
N PHE A 29 -1.22 4.83 5.19
CA PHE A 29 -0.48 3.68 4.68
C PHE A 29 0.29 3.95 3.37
N ASN A 30 0.00 5.05 2.68
CA ASN A 30 0.82 5.53 1.55
C ASN A 30 2.06 6.33 1.97
N ASP A 31 2.31 6.47 3.29
CA ASP A 31 3.56 7.01 3.82
C ASP A 31 4.32 5.93 4.62
N PRO A 32 5.10 5.04 3.95
CA PRO A 32 5.90 4.02 4.62
C PRO A 32 6.88 4.60 5.63
N GLU A 33 7.44 5.78 5.39
CA GLU A 33 8.46 6.41 6.24
C GLU A 33 7.85 6.89 7.56
N LEU A 34 6.65 7.47 7.53
CA LEU A 34 5.87 7.79 8.73
C LEU A 34 5.69 6.56 9.62
N LEU A 35 5.27 5.44 9.03
CA LEU A 35 5.02 4.20 9.77
C LEU A 35 6.31 3.62 10.33
N ARG A 36 7.38 3.56 9.53
CA ARG A 36 8.71 3.09 9.98
C ARG A 36 9.23 3.94 11.15
N LYS A 37 9.12 5.27 11.06
CA LYS A 37 9.49 6.22 12.12
C LYS A 37 8.70 5.97 13.41
N ALA A 38 7.42 5.64 13.30
CA ALA A 38 6.54 5.31 14.42
C ALA A 38 6.70 3.85 14.91
N HIS A 39 7.66 3.08 14.38
CA HIS A 39 7.87 1.65 14.66
C HIS A 39 6.64 0.78 14.33
N LEU A 40 5.83 1.23 13.38
CA LEU A 40 4.67 0.53 12.86
C LEU A 40 5.05 -0.26 11.60
N LYS A 41 4.35 -1.37 11.37
CA LYS A 41 4.49 -2.18 10.16
C LYS A 41 3.44 -1.77 9.13
N LEU A 42 3.76 -1.94 7.85
CA LEU A 42 2.78 -1.89 6.78
C LEU A 42 1.83 -3.12 6.85
N PRO A 43 0.60 -3.01 6.33
CA PRO A 43 -0.20 -4.18 5.98
C PRO A 43 0.57 -5.07 5.02
N ARG A 44 0.39 -6.39 5.12
CA ARG A 44 1.12 -7.37 4.30
C ARG A 44 0.93 -7.11 2.81
N VAL A 45 -0.26 -6.70 2.40
CA VAL A 45 -0.56 -6.35 1.01
C VAL A 45 0.35 -5.21 0.55
N ALA A 46 0.45 -4.12 1.31
CA ALA A 46 1.29 -2.99 0.97
C ALA A 46 2.78 -3.36 0.88
N GLU A 47 3.27 -4.25 1.75
CA GLU A 47 4.64 -4.78 1.69
C GLU A 47 4.93 -5.48 0.34
N VAL A 48 3.96 -6.22 -0.21
CA VAL A 48 4.12 -6.87 -1.53
C VAL A 48 4.26 -5.83 -2.63
N PHE A 49 3.47 -4.76 -2.61
CA PHE A 49 3.58 -3.69 -3.62
C PHE A 49 4.88 -2.91 -3.50
N GLU A 50 5.38 -2.67 -2.30
CA GLU A 50 6.70 -2.09 -2.08
C GLU A 50 7.80 -2.98 -2.71
N MET A 51 7.72 -4.30 -2.55
CA MET A 51 8.65 -5.24 -3.19
C MET A 51 8.55 -5.20 -4.73
N LEU A 52 7.33 -5.11 -5.29
CA LEU A 52 7.14 -5.01 -6.75
C LEU A 52 7.74 -3.71 -7.31
N GLN A 53 7.58 -2.59 -6.60
CA GLN A 53 8.21 -1.31 -6.97
C GLN A 53 9.74 -1.40 -6.92
N GLN A 54 10.30 -2.08 -5.91
CA GLN A 54 11.76 -2.31 -5.81
C GLN A 54 12.32 -3.14 -6.98
N GLU A 55 11.51 -4.05 -7.54
CA GLU A 55 11.82 -4.80 -8.77
C GLU A 55 11.60 -3.98 -10.06
N GLY A 56 11.23 -2.71 -9.95
CA GLY A 56 11.02 -1.79 -11.08
C GLY A 56 9.68 -1.96 -11.80
N ILE A 57 8.69 -2.59 -11.15
CA ILE A 57 7.34 -2.74 -11.70
C ILE A 57 6.53 -1.49 -11.34
N ASP A 58 5.91 -0.89 -12.35
CA ASP A 58 5.08 0.31 -12.23
C ASP A 58 3.69 -0.02 -11.66
N VAL A 59 3.58 0.07 -10.33
CA VAL A 59 2.41 -0.30 -9.53
C VAL A 59 2.17 0.73 -8.45
N ASP A 60 0.90 0.98 -8.12
CA ASP A 60 0.53 1.78 -6.96
C ASP A 60 0.43 0.91 -5.70
N ILE A 61 0.83 1.44 -4.53
CA ILE A 61 0.71 0.70 -3.26
C ILE A 61 -0.76 0.46 -2.94
N GLN A 62 -1.09 -0.81 -2.69
CA GLN A 62 -2.43 -1.25 -2.31
C GLN A 62 -2.46 -1.73 -0.86
N ILE A 63 -3.56 -1.44 -0.16
CA ILE A 63 -3.69 -1.70 1.28
C ILE A 63 -4.76 -2.75 1.61
N THR A 64 -5.54 -3.20 0.62
CA THR A 64 -6.53 -4.29 0.74
C THR A 64 -6.30 -5.36 -0.33
N ALA A 65 -6.73 -6.59 -0.07
CA ALA A 65 -6.64 -7.70 -1.02
C ALA A 65 -7.43 -7.44 -2.31
N GLU A 66 -8.55 -6.74 -2.22
CA GLU A 66 -9.44 -6.40 -3.32
C GLU A 66 -8.76 -5.43 -4.28
N THR A 67 -8.22 -4.31 -3.77
CA THR A 67 -7.53 -3.34 -4.63
C THR A 67 -6.22 -3.90 -5.16
N ALA A 68 -5.53 -4.74 -4.38
CA ALA A 68 -4.35 -5.48 -4.83
C ALA A 68 -4.64 -6.40 -6.02
N ARG A 69 -5.73 -7.19 -5.95
CA ARG A 69 -6.16 -8.05 -7.05
C ARG A 69 -6.37 -7.23 -8.32
N ASP A 70 -7.11 -6.12 -8.21
CA ASP A 70 -7.47 -5.29 -9.37
C ASP A 70 -6.22 -4.69 -10.02
N GLU A 71 -5.28 -4.24 -9.19
CA GLU A 71 -4.00 -3.69 -9.65
C GLU A 71 -3.10 -4.76 -10.32
N ILE A 72 -2.99 -5.95 -9.72
CA ILE A 72 -2.26 -7.08 -10.32
C ILE A 72 -2.85 -7.45 -11.68
N LEU A 73 -4.18 -7.50 -11.81
CA LEU A 73 -4.85 -7.77 -13.08
C LEU A 73 -4.58 -6.68 -14.12
N ARG A 74 -4.55 -5.39 -13.73
CA ARG A 74 -4.18 -4.27 -14.60
C ARG A 74 -2.79 -4.48 -15.19
N ILE A 75 -1.82 -4.85 -14.36
CA ILE A 75 -0.42 -5.04 -14.79
C ILE A 75 -0.31 -6.24 -15.72
N ILE A 76 -0.89 -7.39 -15.36
CA ILE A 76 -0.85 -8.60 -16.20
C ILE A 76 -1.52 -8.34 -17.56
N GLY A 77 -2.65 -7.63 -17.58
CA GLY A 77 -3.33 -7.24 -18.82
C GLY A 77 -2.49 -6.30 -19.69
N SER A 78 -1.77 -5.36 -19.06
CA SER A 78 -0.85 -4.43 -19.75
C SER A 78 0.38 -5.16 -20.33
N VAL A 79 0.87 -6.19 -19.65
CA VAL A 79 1.99 -7.02 -20.10
C VAL A 79 1.60 -7.87 -21.33
N HIS A 80 0.38 -8.40 -21.39
CA HIS A 80 -0.10 -9.18 -22.55
C HIS A 80 -0.25 -8.32 -23.82
N GLN A 81 -0.62 -7.04 -23.69
CA GLN A 81 -0.71 -6.14 -24.85
C GLN A 81 0.65 -5.77 -25.43
N LYS A 82 1.71 -5.66 -24.61
CA LYS A 82 3.08 -5.41 -25.09
C LYS A 82 3.72 -6.63 -25.79
N ALA A 83 3.29 -7.85 -25.45
CA ALA A 83 3.85 -9.08 -26.02
C ALA A 83 3.25 -9.47 -27.40
N GLY A 84 2.05 -9.00 -27.74
CA GLY A 84 1.37 -9.25 -29.02
C GLY A 84 1.73 -8.30 -30.17
N MET A 85 2.69 -7.40 -29.95
CA MET A 85 3.14 -6.37 -30.91
C MET A 85 4.58 -6.60 -31.42
N LYS A 86 5.02 -7.86 -31.46
CA LYS A 86 6.23 -8.29 -32.16
C LYS A 86 5.89 -9.20 -33.33
#